data_AF-A0A080M1Q6-F1
#
_entry.id   AF-A0A080M1Q6-F1
#
_cell.length_a   1.000
_cell.length_b   1.000
_cell.length_c   1.000
_cell.angle_alpha   90.00
_cell.angle_beta   90.00
_cell.angle_gamma   90.00
#
_symmetry.space_group_name_H-M   'P 1'
#
loop_
_entity.id
_entity.type
_entity.pdbx_description
1 polymer ?
#
loop_
_entity_poly.entity_id
_entity_poly.type
_entity_poly.pdbx_seq_one_letter_code
_entity_poly.pdbx_strand_id
1 'polypeptide(L)'
;MNAVGVDVNTASAPLLMRVSGLSPTLAANIVAHRDQHGAFPNRQALRAVSRLGEKTFELAAGFLRIHESDNPLDRSAVHPEAYPLVERILANVKKGIGEVIGDSQLLRALLPEQFVDQKFGLPTVLDILRELEKPGRDPRPEFRTANFRAGVEAVKDLQAGMILEGVVTNVANFGAFVDIGVHQDGLVHISAIADRFVKDPRSVVKAGDVVKVKVLEVDLPRQRIALSMRLADDLPNAPKMARIPASARAQERQRSQPEPTGAMASAFARLKR
;
A
#
# COMPACT_ATOMS: atom_id res chain seq x y z
N MET A 1 -8.48 -0.58 -16.70
CA MET A 1 -9.86 -0.61 -16.16
C MET A 1 -10.39 -2.04 -16.01
N ASN A 2 -10.16 -2.97 -16.96
CA ASN A 2 -10.65 -4.35 -16.89
C ASN A 2 -10.17 -5.19 -15.70
N ALA A 3 -9.10 -4.78 -15.00
CA ALA A 3 -8.59 -5.48 -13.83
C ALA A 3 -9.57 -5.52 -12.65
N VAL A 4 -10.46 -4.52 -12.54
CA VAL A 4 -11.40 -4.41 -11.42
C VAL A 4 -12.68 -5.19 -11.68
N GLY A 5 -13.00 -5.56 -12.94
CA GLY A 5 -14.31 -6.10 -13.31
C GLY A 5 -15.46 -5.11 -13.10
N VAL A 6 -16.62 -5.40 -13.67
CA VAL A 6 -17.81 -4.52 -13.62
C VAL A 6 -19.03 -5.36 -13.26
N ASP A 7 -19.76 -4.96 -12.22
CA ASP A 7 -21.04 -5.57 -11.89
C ASP A 7 -22.10 -5.15 -12.92
N VAL A 8 -22.63 -6.11 -13.66
CA VAL A 8 -23.57 -5.86 -14.76
C VAL A 8 -24.94 -5.35 -14.28
N ASN A 9 -25.33 -5.70 -13.06
CA ASN A 9 -26.64 -5.32 -12.52
C ASN A 9 -26.65 -3.90 -11.95
N THR A 10 -25.50 -3.33 -11.60
CA THR A 10 -25.40 -1.99 -11.02
C THR A 10 -24.67 -0.98 -11.91
N ALA A 11 -23.86 -1.45 -12.86
CA ALA A 11 -23.08 -0.55 -13.71
C ALA A 11 -23.93 0.32 -14.62
N SER A 12 -23.41 1.53 -14.86
CA SER A 12 -23.91 2.47 -15.85
C SER A 12 -23.41 2.12 -17.26
N ALA A 13 -24.14 2.55 -18.30
CA ALA A 13 -23.73 2.34 -19.68
C ALA A 13 -22.30 2.85 -20.00
N PRO A 14 -21.87 4.05 -19.53
CA PRO A 14 -20.50 4.51 -19.75
C PRO A 14 -19.42 3.62 -19.11
N LEU A 15 -19.73 2.96 -17.99
CA LEU A 15 -18.81 2.03 -17.34
C LEU A 15 -18.75 0.70 -18.12
N LEU A 16 -19.90 0.18 -18.55
CA LEU A 16 -19.97 -1.03 -19.38
C LEU A 16 -19.24 -0.86 -20.72
N MET A 17 -19.26 0.33 -21.32
CA MET A 17 -18.50 0.65 -22.54
C MET A 17 -16.98 0.49 -22.41
N ARG A 18 -16.44 0.43 -21.18
CA ARG A 18 -15.00 0.23 -20.94
C ARG A 18 -14.62 -1.24 -20.88
N VAL A 19 -15.60 -2.16 -20.85
CA VAL A 19 -15.40 -3.60 -20.82
C VAL A 19 -14.99 -4.12 -22.19
N SER A 20 -14.07 -5.09 -22.21
CA SER A 20 -13.63 -5.75 -23.44
C SER A 20 -14.81 -6.31 -24.23
N GLY A 21 -14.85 -6.05 -25.53
CA GLY A 21 -15.89 -6.55 -26.43
C GLY A 21 -17.21 -5.78 -26.43
N LEU A 22 -17.45 -4.85 -25.49
CA LEU A 22 -18.68 -4.06 -25.45
C LEU A 22 -18.57 -2.74 -26.22
N SER A 23 -19.55 -2.47 -27.07
CA SER A 23 -19.73 -1.21 -27.79
C SER A 23 -20.74 -0.29 -27.06
N PRO A 24 -20.82 1.01 -27.41
CA PRO A 24 -21.85 1.90 -26.88
C PRO A 24 -23.27 1.34 -27.03
N THR A 25 -23.59 0.78 -28.19
CA THR A 25 -24.89 0.16 -28.47
C THR A 25 -25.13 -1.06 -27.56
N LEU A 26 -24.13 -1.91 -27.37
CA LEU A 26 -24.26 -3.09 -26.52
C LEU A 26 -24.42 -2.72 -25.04
N ALA A 27 -23.67 -1.74 -24.55
CA ALA A 27 -23.80 -1.24 -23.19
C ALA A 27 -25.22 -0.69 -22.93
N ALA A 28 -25.79 0.05 -23.89
CA ALA A 28 -27.16 0.53 -23.81
C ALA A 28 -28.18 -0.64 -23.84
N ASN A 29 -27.95 -1.65 -24.69
CA ASN A 29 -28.82 -2.82 -24.76
C ASN A 29 -28.82 -3.65 -23.46
N ILE A 30 -27.66 -3.78 -22.79
CA ILE A 30 -27.56 -4.48 -21.51
C ILE A 30 -28.39 -3.76 -20.45
N VAL A 31 -28.25 -2.43 -20.33
CA VAL A 31 -29.03 -1.62 -19.39
C VAL A 31 -30.52 -1.70 -19.72
N ALA A 32 -30.91 -1.54 -20.99
CA ALA A 32 -32.30 -1.63 -21.40
C ALA A 32 -32.90 -3.02 -21.12
N HIS A 33 -32.14 -4.10 -21.34
CA HIS A 33 -32.58 -5.45 -21.03
C HIS A 33 -32.83 -5.62 -19.52
N ARG A 34 -31.91 -5.15 -18.69
CA ARG A 34 -32.04 -5.18 -17.22
C ARG A 34 -33.25 -4.38 -16.74
N ASP A 35 -33.47 -3.20 -17.30
CA ASP A 35 -34.59 -2.34 -16.90
C ASP A 35 -35.95 -2.95 -17.30
N GLN A 36 -35.99 -3.76 -18.36
CA GLN A 36 -37.20 -4.43 -18.85
C GLN A 36 -37.48 -5.79 -18.18
N HIS A 37 -36.44 -6.60 -17.95
CA HIS A 37 -36.58 -7.99 -17.48
C HIS A 37 -36.13 -8.20 -16.04
N GLY A 38 -35.60 -7.16 -15.39
CA GLY A 38 -34.99 -7.24 -14.08
C GLY A 38 -33.50 -7.59 -14.11
N ALA A 39 -32.93 -7.81 -12.93
CA ALA A 39 -31.52 -8.16 -12.76
C ALA A 39 -31.16 -9.48 -13.46
N PHE A 40 -29.95 -9.57 -14.00
CA PHE A 40 -29.44 -10.80 -14.57
C PHE A 40 -29.13 -11.80 -13.43
N PRO A 41 -29.70 -13.02 -13.45
CA PRO A 41 -29.49 -14.03 -12.42
C PRO A 41 -28.17 -14.80 -12.59
N ASN A 42 -27.59 -14.81 -13.79
CA ASN A 42 -26.33 -15.49 -14.10
C ASN A 42 -25.75 -14.96 -15.42
N ARG A 43 -24.48 -15.29 -15.70
CA ARG A 43 -23.82 -14.83 -16.93
C ARG A 43 -24.48 -15.38 -18.20
N GLN A 44 -25.03 -16.59 -18.17
CA GLN A 44 -25.70 -17.19 -19.33
C GLN A 44 -26.89 -16.35 -19.80
N ALA A 45 -27.61 -15.70 -18.87
CA ALA A 45 -28.71 -14.79 -19.19
C ALA A 45 -28.29 -13.60 -20.07
N LEU A 46 -27.01 -13.20 -20.06
CA LEU A 46 -26.51 -12.12 -20.92
C LEU A 46 -26.61 -12.46 -22.42
N ARG A 47 -26.68 -13.74 -22.78
CA ARG A 47 -26.88 -14.18 -24.17
C ARG A 47 -28.26 -13.78 -24.72
N ALA A 48 -29.23 -13.49 -23.86
CA ALA A 48 -30.54 -12.99 -24.27
C ALA A 48 -30.52 -11.50 -24.68
N VAL A 49 -29.45 -10.77 -24.38
CA VAL A 49 -29.33 -9.35 -24.72
C VAL A 49 -29.24 -9.17 -26.24
N SER A 50 -30.06 -8.27 -26.76
CA SER A 50 -30.10 -7.98 -28.20
C SER A 50 -28.72 -7.60 -28.74
N ARG A 51 -28.32 -8.27 -29.84
CA ARG A 51 -27.03 -8.11 -30.54
C ARG A 51 -25.79 -8.57 -29.77
N LEU A 52 -25.95 -9.19 -28.60
CA LEU A 52 -24.83 -9.80 -27.87
C LEU A 52 -24.56 -11.20 -28.43
N GLY A 53 -23.66 -11.27 -29.41
CA GLY A 53 -23.26 -12.54 -30.03
C GLY A 53 -22.28 -13.36 -29.19
N GLU A 54 -22.05 -14.62 -29.55
CA GLU A 54 -21.19 -15.55 -28.78
C GLU A 54 -19.76 -15.04 -28.61
N LYS A 55 -19.15 -14.48 -29.67
CA LYS A 55 -17.80 -13.92 -29.62
C LYS A 55 -17.72 -12.70 -28.69
N THR A 56 -18.76 -11.88 -28.68
CA THR A 56 -18.85 -10.74 -27.76
C THR A 56 -19.00 -11.21 -26.31
N PHE A 57 -19.83 -12.23 -26.10
CA PHE A 57 -19.99 -12.87 -24.80
C PHE A 57 -18.66 -13.41 -24.27
N GLU A 58 -17.93 -14.17 -25.10
CA GLU A 58 -16.62 -14.72 -24.76
C GLU A 58 -15.59 -13.64 -24.41
N LEU A 59 -15.58 -12.50 -25.11
CA LEU A 59 -14.65 -11.42 -24.80
C LEU A 59 -15.01 -10.65 -23.52
N ALA A 60 -16.30 -10.60 -23.16
CA ALA A 60 -16.81 -9.75 -22.08
C ALA A 60 -17.07 -10.51 -20.77
N ALA A 61 -17.45 -11.79 -20.84
CA ALA A 61 -18.03 -12.51 -19.71
C ALA A 61 -17.10 -12.59 -18.49
N GLY A 62 -15.79 -12.68 -18.69
CA GLY A 62 -14.82 -12.73 -17.58
C GLY A 62 -14.68 -11.41 -16.82
N PHE A 63 -15.11 -10.31 -17.42
CA PHE A 63 -15.06 -8.98 -16.82
C PHE A 63 -16.40 -8.52 -16.26
N LEU A 64 -17.51 -9.16 -16.68
CA LEU A 64 -18.85 -8.90 -16.17
C LEU A 64 -19.12 -9.79 -14.96
N ARG A 65 -19.46 -9.18 -13.83
CA ARG A 65 -19.75 -9.89 -12.57
C ARG A 65 -21.21 -9.75 -12.21
N ILE A 66 -21.71 -10.75 -11.49
CA ILE A 66 -23.07 -10.78 -10.93
C ILE A 66 -22.94 -11.18 -9.47
N HIS A 67 -23.18 -10.24 -8.54
CA HIS A 67 -23.02 -10.48 -7.10
C HIS A 67 -24.02 -11.49 -6.54
N GLU A 68 -25.28 -11.40 -6.98
CA GLU A 68 -26.37 -12.29 -6.59
C GLU A 68 -26.67 -13.24 -7.76
N SER A 69 -25.75 -14.18 -8.00
CA SER A 69 -25.91 -15.21 -9.04
C SER A 69 -26.22 -16.56 -8.44
N ASP A 70 -27.00 -17.36 -9.17
CA ASP A 70 -27.22 -18.79 -8.91
C ASP A 70 -25.89 -19.58 -8.96
N ASN A 71 -24.92 -19.10 -9.74
CA ASN A 71 -23.58 -19.67 -9.83
C ASN A 71 -22.57 -18.79 -9.07
N PRO A 72 -21.99 -19.29 -7.97
CA PRO A 72 -20.99 -18.54 -7.19
C PRO A 72 -19.77 -18.07 -8.00
N LEU A 73 -19.44 -18.74 -9.11
CA LEU A 73 -18.32 -18.37 -9.98
C LEU A 73 -18.56 -17.06 -10.76
N ASP A 74 -19.81 -16.64 -10.94
CA ASP A 74 -20.13 -15.39 -11.65
C ASP A 74 -19.68 -14.14 -10.88
N ARG A 75 -19.39 -14.28 -9.58
CA ARG A 75 -18.81 -13.23 -8.74
C ARG A 75 -17.30 -13.08 -8.94
N SER A 76 -16.64 -14.08 -9.52
CA SER A 76 -15.19 -14.14 -9.70
C SER A 76 -14.76 -13.63 -11.07
N ALA A 77 -13.45 -13.49 -11.29
CA ALA A 77 -12.90 -13.27 -12.63
C ALA A 77 -12.75 -14.57 -13.45
N VAL A 78 -13.17 -15.73 -12.91
CA VAL A 78 -13.12 -17.01 -13.64
C VAL A 78 -14.04 -16.92 -14.85
N HIS A 79 -13.46 -17.12 -16.04
CA HIS A 79 -14.20 -17.07 -17.29
C HIS A 79 -15.14 -18.29 -17.43
N PRO A 80 -16.37 -18.15 -17.97
CA PRO A 80 -17.30 -19.29 -18.13
C PRO A 80 -16.74 -20.46 -18.94
N GLU A 81 -15.78 -20.21 -19.84
CA GLU A 81 -15.12 -21.30 -20.57
C GLU A 81 -14.38 -22.28 -19.66
N ALA A 82 -13.96 -21.82 -18.48
CA ALA A 82 -13.17 -22.55 -17.50
C ALA A 82 -14.03 -23.17 -16.38
N TYR A 83 -15.36 -23.06 -16.42
CA TYR A 83 -16.24 -23.72 -15.45
C TYR A 83 -16.06 -25.24 -15.43
N PRO A 84 -15.90 -25.95 -16.57
CA PRO A 84 -15.59 -27.38 -16.56
C PRO A 84 -14.28 -27.72 -15.85
N LEU A 85 -13.28 -26.83 -15.89
CA LEU A 85 -12.03 -27.00 -15.15
C LEU A 85 -12.26 -26.88 -13.64
N VAL A 86 -13.06 -25.91 -13.19
CA VAL A 86 -13.43 -25.78 -11.78
C VAL A 86 -14.21 -27.00 -11.30
N GLU A 87 -15.17 -27.49 -12.09
CA GLU A 87 -15.93 -28.71 -11.76
C GLU A 87 -15.02 -29.93 -11.55
N ARG A 88 -13.96 -30.10 -12.36
CA ARG A 88 -12.95 -31.15 -12.15
C ARG A 88 -12.18 -30.98 -10.84
N ILE A 89 -11.84 -29.75 -10.47
CA ILE A 89 -11.18 -29.45 -9.19
C ILE A 89 -12.12 -29.84 -8.03
N LEU A 90 -13.39 -29.42 -8.09
CA LEU A 90 -14.38 -29.75 -7.06
C LEU A 90 -14.60 -31.27 -6.93
N ALA A 91 -14.64 -31.99 -8.06
CA ALA A 91 -14.78 -33.44 -8.08
C ALA A 91 -13.57 -34.17 -7.45
N ASN A 92 -12.35 -33.65 -7.66
CA ASN A 92 -11.14 -34.19 -7.04
C ASN A 92 -11.14 -34.00 -5.51
N VAL A 93 -11.56 -32.82 -5.07
CA VAL A 93 -11.64 -32.45 -3.65
C VAL A 93 -12.86 -33.07 -2.95
N LYS A 94 -13.88 -33.47 -3.71
CA LYS A 94 -15.17 -34.00 -3.22
C LYS A 94 -15.91 -33.03 -2.30
N LYS A 95 -15.85 -31.73 -2.62
CA LYS A 95 -16.54 -30.65 -1.90
C LYS A 95 -17.36 -29.80 -2.85
N GLY A 96 -18.42 -29.15 -2.34
CA GLY A 96 -19.19 -28.18 -3.09
C GLY A 96 -18.42 -26.87 -3.32
N ILE A 97 -18.79 -26.11 -4.34
CA ILE A 97 -18.14 -24.83 -4.66
C ILE A 97 -18.19 -23.83 -3.49
N GLY A 98 -19.29 -23.81 -2.73
CA GLY A 98 -19.44 -22.94 -1.56
C GLY A 98 -18.51 -23.27 -0.40
N GLU A 99 -18.00 -24.50 -0.32
CA GLU A 99 -17.04 -24.92 0.70
C GLU A 99 -15.59 -24.65 0.28
N VAL A 100 -15.33 -24.59 -1.02
CA VAL A 100 -13.99 -24.39 -1.58
C VAL A 100 -13.67 -22.91 -1.71
N ILE A 101 -14.65 -22.08 -2.05
CA ILE A 101 -14.46 -20.62 -2.14
C ILE A 101 -14.05 -20.07 -0.77
N GLY A 102 -12.91 -19.38 -0.73
CA GLY A 102 -12.36 -18.80 0.50
C GLY A 102 -11.52 -19.75 1.35
N ASP A 103 -11.52 -21.07 1.09
CA ASP A 103 -10.70 -22.05 1.81
C ASP A 103 -9.25 -22.01 1.31
N SER A 104 -8.50 -21.03 1.81
CA SER A 104 -7.11 -20.78 1.42
C SER A 104 -6.18 -21.96 1.75
N GLN A 105 -6.50 -22.75 2.79
CA GLN A 105 -5.66 -23.90 3.18
C GLN A 105 -5.81 -25.03 2.18
N LEU A 106 -7.05 -25.36 1.82
CA LEU A 106 -7.36 -26.39 0.85
C LEU A 106 -6.82 -26.04 -0.54
N LEU A 107 -7.06 -24.81 -1.01
CA LEU A 107 -6.65 -24.39 -2.35
C LEU A 107 -5.13 -24.37 -2.53
N ARG A 108 -4.37 -24.04 -1.47
CA ARG A 108 -2.90 -24.08 -1.50
C ARG A 108 -2.31 -25.48 -1.37
N ALA A 109 -3.08 -26.44 -0.86
CA ALA A 109 -2.66 -27.84 -0.77
C ALA A 109 -2.82 -28.60 -2.11
N LEU A 110 -3.57 -28.05 -3.06
CA LEU A 110 -3.74 -28.62 -4.39
C LEU A 110 -2.46 -28.50 -5.22
N LEU A 111 -2.20 -29.51 -6.05
CA LEU A 111 -1.13 -29.51 -7.04
C LEU A 111 -1.69 -28.99 -8.38
N PRO A 112 -1.38 -27.74 -8.79
CA PRO A 112 -1.97 -27.14 -9.98
C PRO A 112 -1.69 -27.93 -11.27
N GLU A 113 -0.56 -28.63 -11.34
CA GLU A 113 -0.12 -29.43 -12.48
C GLU A 113 -1.11 -30.56 -12.81
N GLN A 114 -1.86 -31.05 -11.84
CA GLN A 114 -2.85 -32.13 -12.04
C GLN A 114 -4.08 -31.68 -12.83
N PHE A 115 -4.32 -30.37 -12.92
CA PHE A 115 -5.49 -29.80 -13.57
C PHE A 115 -5.17 -29.13 -14.92
N VAL A 116 -3.91 -29.19 -15.35
CA VAL A 116 -3.46 -28.70 -16.65
C VAL A 116 -3.94 -29.65 -17.75
N ASP A 117 -4.43 -29.09 -18.84
CA ASP A 117 -4.77 -29.85 -20.05
C ASP A 117 -4.37 -29.09 -21.33
N GLN A 118 -4.79 -29.60 -22.49
CA GLN A 118 -4.45 -28.99 -23.79
C GLN A 118 -5.07 -27.60 -23.98
N LYS A 119 -6.16 -27.28 -23.27
CA LYS A 119 -6.89 -26.01 -23.36
C LYS A 119 -6.47 -25.03 -22.27
N PHE A 120 -6.21 -25.51 -21.06
CA PHE A 120 -5.88 -24.71 -19.88
C PHE A 120 -4.46 -25.03 -19.40
N GLY A 121 -3.55 -24.08 -19.65
CA GLY A 121 -2.17 -24.16 -19.16
C GLY A 121 -2.06 -23.87 -17.65
N LEU A 122 -0.86 -24.12 -17.12
CA LEU A 122 -0.53 -23.86 -15.71
C LEU A 122 -0.85 -22.44 -15.23
N PRO A 123 -0.56 -21.35 -16.00
CA PRO A 123 -0.90 -20.00 -15.57
C PRO A 123 -2.41 -19.82 -15.33
N THR A 124 -3.24 -20.37 -16.21
CA THR A 124 -4.70 -20.30 -16.09
C THR A 124 -5.21 -21.03 -14.87
N VAL A 125 -4.68 -22.23 -14.59
CA VAL A 125 -5.03 -22.98 -13.38
C VAL A 125 -4.65 -22.21 -12.12
N LEU A 126 -3.44 -21.64 -12.07
CA LEU A 126 -2.98 -20.85 -10.93
C LEU A 126 -3.86 -19.62 -10.69
N ASP A 127 -4.26 -18.93 -11.76
CA ASP A 127 -5.14 -17.76 -11.65
C ASP A 127 -6.54 -18.14 -11.17
N ILE A 128 -7.08 -19.28 -11.63
CA ILE A 128 -8.36 -19.81 -11.15
C ILE A 128 -8.28 -20.15 -9.66
N LEU A 129 -7.22 -20.82 -9.20
CA LEU A 129 -7.06 -21.15 -7.79
C LEU A 129 -6.98 -19.89 -6.90
N ARG A 130 -6.30 -18.83 -7.39
CA ARG A 130 -6.26 -17.53 -6.71
C ARG A 130 -7.63 -16.84 -6.67
N GLU A 131 -8.40 -16.93 -7.75
CA GLU A 131 -9.77 -16.40 -7.79
C GLU A 131 -10.72 -17.18 -6.88
N LEU A 132 -10.58 -18.50 -6.76
CA LEU A 132 -11.35 -19.30 -5.80
C LEU A 132 -10.97 -18.95 -4.35
N GLU A 133 -9.71 -18.59 -4.08
CA GLU A 133 -9.26 -18.16 -2.75
C GLU A 133 -9.90 -16.83 -2.36
N LYS A 134 -9.99 -15.87 -3.29
CA LYS A 134 -10.61 -14.55 -3.07
C LYS A 134 -11.36 -14.09 -4.33
N PRO A 135 -12.65 -14.44 -4.48
CA PRO A 135 -13.41 -14.12 -5.69
C PRO A 135 -13.53 -12.62 -5.92
N GLY A 136 -13.22 -12.17 -7.13
CA GLY A 136 -13.46 -10.77 -7.52
C GLY A 136 -12.62 -9.78 -6.71
N ARG A 137 -11.42 -10.21 -6.26
CA ARG A 137 -10.47 -9.38 -5.54
C ARG A 137 -10.27 -8.06 -6.26
N ASP A 138 -10.53 -6.95 -5.57
CA ASP A 138 -10.24 -5.63 -6.10
C ASP A 138 -8.70 -5.46 -6.18
N PRO A 139 -8.12 -5.24 -7.37
CA PRO A 139 -6.69 -5.02 -7.52
C PRO A 139 -6.24 -3.66 -7.00
N ARG A 140 -7.19 -2.76 -6.66
CA ARG A 140 -6.87 -1.45 -6.10
C ARG A 140 -6.25 -1.63 -4.71
N PRO A 141 -5.22 -0.85 -4.36
CA PRO A 141 -4.74 -0.81 -2.99
C PRO A 141 -5.89 -0.41 -2.07
N GLU A 142 -5.92 -0.97 -0.86
CA GLU A 142 -6.88 -0.56 0.16
C GLU A 142 -6.78 0.95 0.38
N PHE A 143 -7.93 1.62 0.38
CA PHE A 143 -7.98 3.04 0.67
C PHE A 143 -7.58 3.25 2.14
N ARG A 144 -6.47 3.93 2.38
CA ARG A 144 -6.00 4.27 3.73
C ARG A 144 -6.37 5.72 4.00
N THR A 145 -7.25 5.94 4.97
CA THR A 145 -7.45 7.27 5.55
C THR A 145 -6.33 7.54 6.55
N ALA A 146 -5.68 8.70 6.48
CA ALA A 146 -4.82 9.15 7.56
C ALA A 146 -5.69 9.31 8.82
N ASN A 147 -5.33 8.63 9.91
CA ASN A 147 -6.02 8.85 11.18
C ASN A 147 -5.44 10.11 11.80
N PHE A 148 -6.07 11.25 11.53
CA PHE A 148 -5.72 12.49 12.22
C PHE A 148 -5.99 12.33 13.71
N ARG A 149 -5.05 12.78 14.54
CA ARG A 149 -5.20 12.69 16.00
C ARG A 149 -6.35 13.60 16.42
N ALA A 150 -7.40 13.04 17.02
CA ALA A 150 -8.57 13.79 17.47
C ALA A 150 -8.16 14.97 18.36
N GLY A 151 -8.60 16.19 18.02
CA GLY A 151 -8.35 17.42 18.77
C GLY A 151 -7.21 18.31 18.28
N VAL A 152 -6.57 18.00 17.15
CA VAL A 152 -5.58 18.88 16.50
C VAL A 152 -6.16 19.40 15.18
N GLU A 153 -6.88 20.52 15.26
CA GLU A 153 -7.55 21.15 14.10
C GLU A 153 -6.89 22.47 13.68
N ALA A 154 -6.11 23.08 14.56
CA ALA A 154 -5.44 24.35 14.29
C ALA A 154 -3.94 24.29 14.58
N VAL A 155 -3.18 25.15 13.90
CA VAL A 155 -1.72 25.27 14.05
C VAL A 155 -1.31 25.55 15.51
N LYS A 156 -2.16 26.22 16.30
CA LYS A 156 -1.97 26.51 17.73
C LYS A 156 -1.93 25.26 18.62
N ASP A 157 -2.54 24.16 18.18
CA ASP A 157 -2.61 22.91 18.95
C ASP A 157 -1.38 22.02 18.70
N LEU A 158 -0.53 22.40 17.74
CA LEU A 158 0.70 21.70 17.42
C LEU A 158 1.82 22.05 18.39
N GLN A 159 2.50 21.01 18.88
CA GLN A 159 3.71 21.15 19.67
C GLN A 159 4.87 20.42 18.97
N ALA A 160 6.06 21.02 19.06
CA ALA A 160 7.28 20.38 18.61
C ALA A 160 7.47 19.02 19.31
N GLY A 161 7.75 17.98 18.54
CA GLY A 161 7.93 16.59 18.99
C GLY A 161 6.72 15.68 18.79
N MET A 162 5.55 16.24 18.47
CA MET A 162 4.36 15.42 18.16
C MET A 162 4.57 14.58 16.90
N ILE A 163 4.12 13.33 16.95
CA ILE A 163 4.06 12.44 15.78
C ILE A 163 2.60 12.37 15.33
N LEU A 164 2.36 12.70 14.07
CA LEU A 164 1.04 12.76 13.45
C LEU A 164 1.05 11.97 12.14
N GLU A 165 -0.10 11.46 11.74
CA GLU A 165 -0.32 10.94 10.38
C GLU A 165 -0.83 12.09 9.51
N GLY A 166 -0.29 12.19 8.30
CA GLY A 166 -0.69 13.19 7.32
C GLY A 166 -0.65 12.65 5.90
N VAL A 167 -1.26 13.38 4.98
CA VAL A 167 -1.33 13.02 3.56
C VAL A 167 -0.43 13.96 2.76
N VAL A 168 0.41 13.41 1.89
CA VAL A 168 1.26 14.21 1.00
C VAL A 168 0.36 14.94 -0.01
N THR A 169 0.33 16.27 0.03
CA THR A 169 -0.46 17.09 -0.90
C THR A 169 0.30 17.29 -2.21
N ASN A 170 1.60 17.59 -2.12
CA ASN A 170 2.45 17.90 -3.26
C ASN A 170 3.92 17.54 -3.00
N VAL A 171 4.65 17.22 -4.06
CA VAL A 171 6.08 16.87 -4.01
C VAL A 171 6.87 17.84 -4.89
N ALA A 172 7.75 18.60 -4.25
CA ALA A 172 8.68 19.55 -4.89
C ALA A 172 10.10 18.98 -4.95
N ASN A 173 11.01 19.65 -5.67
CA ASN A 173 12.39 19.17 -5.81
C ASN A 173 13.19 19.26 -4.49
N PHE A 174 12.78 20.14 -3.57
CA PHE A 174 13.46 20.37 -2.29
C PHE A 174 12.77 19.68 -1.10
N GLY A 175 11.64 19.01 -1.31
CA GLY A 175 10.85 18.46 -0.21
C GLY A 175 9.45 18.00 -0.61
N ALA A 176 8.67 17.62 0.39
CA ALA A 176 7.27 17.23 0.24
C ALA A 176 6.38 18.05 1.19
N PHE A 177 5.21 18.43 0.71
CA PHE A 177 4.17 19.10 1.49
C PHE A 177 3.21 18.04 2.02
N VAL A 178 2.94 18.09 3.32
CA VAL A 178 2.11 17.12 4.02
C VAL A 178 1.02 17.86 4.78
N ASP A 179 -0.22 17.51 4.50
CA ASP A 179 -1.38 17.95 5.28
C ASP A 179 -1.57 17.05 6.49
N ILE A 180 -1.52 17.65 7.67
CA ILE A 180 -1.71 16.99 8.98
C ILE A 180 -3.07 17.35 9.61
N GLY A 181 -3.98 17.97 8.85
CA GLY A 181 -5.34 18.27 9.29
C GLY A 181 -5.51 19.64 9.96
N VAL A 182 -4.55 20.56 9.81
CA VAL A 182 -4.57 21.90 10.43
C VAL A 182 -4.82 23.03 9.43
N HIS A 183 -5.38 22.71 8.26
CA HIS A 183 -5.62 23.62 7.12
C HIS A 183 -4.36 24.29 6.53
N GLN A 184 -3.19 23.90 6.99
CA GLN A 184 -1.91 24.44 6.56
C GLN A 184 -0.92 23.30 6.35
N ASP A 185 -0.36 23.23 5.14
CA ASP A 185 0.61 22.20 4.79
C ASP A 185 1.94 22.42 5.53
N GLY A 186 2.45 21.34 6.11
CA GLY A 186 3.81 21.30 6.65
C GLY A 186 4.82 20.87 5.59
N LEU A 187 6.03 21.43 5.68
CA LEU A 187 7.10 21.11 4.75
C LEU A 187 8.05 20.07 5.36
N VAL A 188 8.23 18.95 4.65
CA VAL A 188 9.29 17.98 4.90
C VAL A 188 10.44 18.26 3.92
N HIS A 189 11.61 18.64 4.44
CA HIS A 189 12.79 18.87 3.62
C HIS A 189 13.33 17.55 3.01
N ILE A 190 13.97 17.59 1.84
CA ILE A 190 14.49 16.38 1.16
C ILE A 190 15.36 15.48 2.04
N SER A 191 16.16 16.08 2.93
CA SER A 191 17.02 15.37 3.89
C SER A 191 16.27 14.70 5.04
N ALA A 192 15.01 15.09 5.25
CA ALA A 192 14.13 14.62 6.31
C ALA A 192 13.05 13.66 5.80
N ILE A 193 13.06 13.31 4.50
CA ILE A 193 12.11 12.36 3.89
C ILE A 193 12.47 10.89 4.22
N ALA A 194 13.76 10.57 4.30
CA ALA A 194 14.22 9.20 4.57
C ALA A 194 15.56 9.20 5.30
N ASP A 195 15.90 8.07 5.95
CA ASP A 195 17.19 7.87 6.64
C ASP A 195 18.39 7.67 5.69
N ARG A 196 18.13 7.60 4.38
CA ARG A 196 19.14 7.48 3.32
C ARG A 196 19.18 8.75 2.50
N PHE A 197 20.30 8.97 1.79
CA PHE A 197 20.41 10.09 0.86
C PHE A 197 19.39 9.96 -0.28
N VAL A 198 18.54 10.97 -0.44
CA VAL A 198 17.51 11.04 -1.49
C VAL A 198 17.92 12.09 -2.51
N LYS A 199 18.09 11.68 -3.77
CA LYS A 199 18.39 12.61 -4.87
C LYS A 199 17.14 13.28 -5.44
N ASP A 200 16.03 12.55 -5.49
CA ASP A 200 14.73 13.06 -5.96
C ASP A 200 13.62 12.62 -4.98
N PRO A 201 12.92 13.55 -4.31
CA PRO A 201 11.79 13.26 -3.43
C PRO A 201 10.71 12.38 -4.07
N ARG A 202 10.48 12.50 -5.38
CA ARG A 202 9.45 11.74 -6.11
C ARG A 202 9.72 10.23 -6.17
N SER A 203 10.96 9.82 -5.92
CA SER A 203 11.32 8.40 -5.83
C SER A 203 10.88 7.75 -4.51
N VAL A 204 10.59 8.57 -3.48
CA VAL A 204 10.28 8.09 -2.13
C VAL A 204 8.83 8.32 -1.75
N VAL A 205 8.26 9.47 -2.14
CA VAL A 205 6.88 9.86 -1.80
C VAL A 205 6.12 10.35 -3.02
N LYS A 206 4.80 10.11 -3.02
CA LYS A 206 3.86 10.55 -4.04
C LYS A 206 2.74 11.37 -3.40
N ALA A 207 2.14 12.27 -4.18
CA ALA A 207 0.93 12.96 -3.75
C ALA A 207 -0.19 11.93 -3.48
N GLY A 208 -0.85 12.05 -2.34
CA GLY A 208 -1.84 11.12 -1.82
C GLY A 208 -1.29 10.04 -0.87
N ASP A 209 0.02 9.93 -0.69
CA ASP A 209 0.59 8.97 0.26
C ASP A 209 0.29 9.37 1.71
N VAL A 210 -0.13 8.42 2.54
CA VAL A 210 -0.29 8.59 3.98
C VAL A 210 1.05 8.31 4.66
N VAL A 211 1.60 9.32 5.34
CA VAL A 211 2.92 9.28 5.98
C VAL A 211 2.84 9.65 7.46
N LYS A 212 3.74 9.06 8.26
CA LYS A 212 3.95 9.48 9.66
C LYS A 212 5.04 10.55 9.69
N VAL A 213 4.71 11.68 10.30
CA VAL A 213 5.57 12.85 10.38
C VAL A 213 5.70 13.32 11.83
N LYS A 214 6.89 13.79 12.18
CA LYS A 214 7.20 14.43 13.45
C LYS A 214 7.27 15.94 13.25
N VAL A 215 6.58 16.69 14.09
CA VAL A 215 6.65 18.16 14.12
C VAL A 215 8.01 18.57 14.69
N LEU A 216 8.84 19.25 13.91
CA LEU A 216 10.13 19.78 14.38
C LEU A 216 9.95 21.16 14.98
N GLU A 217 9.23 22.03 14.27
CA GLU A 217 9.07 23.43 14.62
C GLU A 217 7.74 23.95 14.09
N VAL A 218 7.12 24.86 14.86
CA VAL A 218 5.87 25.53 14.49
C VAL A 218 6.10 27.04 14.64
N ASP A 219 6.07 27.75 13.52
CA ASP A 219 6.14 29.20 13.46
C ASP A 219 4.71 29.75 13.30
N LEU A 220 4.08 30.12 14.42
CA LEU A 220 2.74 30.69 14.46
C LEU A 220 2.63 32.04 13.72
N PRO A 221 3.58 33.00 13.87
CA PRO A 221 3.55 34.26 13.12
C PRO A 221 3.51 34.09 11.60
N ARG A 222 4.24 33.11 11.07
CA ARG A 222 4.34 32.86 9.63
C ARG A 222 3.46 31.71 9.14
N GLN A 223 2.73 31.06 10.04
CA GLN A 223 1.93 29.84 9.77
C GLN A 223 2.75 28.75 9.06
N ARG A 224 4.00 28.53 9.47
CA ARG A 224 4.88 27.51 8.86
C ARG A 224 5.09 26.37 9.84
N ILE A 225 5.00 25.14 9.32
CA ILE A 225 5.21 23.93 10.10
C ILE A 225 6.35 23.16 9.44
N ALA A 226 7.44 22.95 10.19
CA ALA A 226 8.54 22.11 9.76
C ALA A 226 8.30 20.68 10.22
N LEU A 227 8.27 19.75 9.28
CA LEU A 227 8.00 18.33 9.53
C LEU A 227 9.22 17.48 9.16
N SER A 228 9.39 16.35 9.83
CA SER A 228 10.35 15.30 9.45
C SER A 228 9.65 13.96 9.36
N MET A 229 9.93 13.18 8.32
CA MET A 229 9.50 11.77 8.23
C MET A 229 10.45 10.84 9.00
N ARG A 230 11.60 11.36 9.46
CA ARG A 230 12.57 10.64 10.29
C ARG A 230 12.19 10.81 11.75
N LEU A 231 11.56 9.78 12.30
CA LEU A 231 11.07 9.80 13.69
C LEU A 231 12.20 9.93 14.73
N ALA A 232 13.42 9.56 14.35
CA ALA A 232 14.63 9.63 15.17
C ALA A 232 15.31 11.01 15.19
N ASP A 233 14.84 11.99 14.40
CA ASP A 233 15.45 13.33 14.41
C ASP A 233 15.19 14.04 15.75
N ASP A 234 16.27 14.55 16.35
CA ASP A 234 16.21 15.38 17.54
C ASP A 234 15.64 16.77 17.20
N LEU A 235 14.89 17.35 18.15
CA LEU A 235 14.36 18.71 17.99
C LEU A 235 15.52 19.72 17.89
N PRO A 236 15.44 20.73 17.01
CA PRO A 236 16.53 21.67 16.74
C PRO A 236 17.01 22.46 17.99
N ASN A 237 16.24 22.48 19.08
CA ASN A 237 16.55 23.15 20.35
C ASN A 237 16.81 22.22 21.54
N ALA A 238 17.07 20.92 21.34
CA ALA A 238 17.65 20.12 22.42
C ALA A 238 19.04 20.72 22.77
N PRO A 239 19.36 21.00 24.04
CA PRO A 239 20.68 21.47 24.41
C PRO A 239 21.68 20.40 23.97
N LYS A 240 22.43 20.69 22.90
CA LYS A 240 23.56 19.88 22.49
C LYS A 240 24.55 19.93 23.63
N MET A 241 24.55 18.91 24.47
CA MET A 241 25.65 18.64 25.39
C MET A 241 26.89 18.57 24.50
N ALA A 242 27.70 19.63 24.54
CA ALA A 242 28.90 19.74 23.74
C ALA A 242 29.74 18.49 24.02
N ARG A 243 29.86 17.61 23.03
CA ARG A 243 30.84 16.54 23.07
C ARG A 243 32.20 17.22 23.13
N ILE A 244 32.78 17.24 24.33
CA ILE A 244 34.14 17.70 24.56
C ILE A 244 35.02 16.91 23.58
N PRO A 245 35.76 17.57 22.68
CA PRO A 245 36.64 16.86 21.75
C PRO A 245 37.69 16.09 22.56
N ALA A 246 37.92 14.84 22.17
CA ALA A 246 38.82 13.90 22.84
C ALA A 246 40.28 14.39 22.91
N SER A 247 40.63 15.47 22.22
CA SER A 247 41.95 16.12 22.27
C SER A 247 42.23 16.88 23.57
N ALA A 248 41.21 17.28 24.34
CA ALA A 248 41.41 17.99 25.61
C ALA A 248 41.77 17.05 26.78
N ARG A 249 41.45 15.74 26.68
CA ARG A 249 41.69 14.77 27.75
C ARG A 249 43.14 14.22 27.79
N ALA A 250 43.95 14.56 26.79
CA ALA A 250 45.34 14.10 26.67
C ALA A 250 46.37 15.06 27.30
N GLN A 251 46.05 16.35 27.48
CA GLN A 251 47.00 17.32 28.03
C GLN A 251 46.98 17.40 29.57
N GLU A 252 45.92 16.94 30.23
CA GLU A 252 45.84 16.98 31.71
C GLU A 252 46.50 15.78 32.40
N ARG A 253 46.79 14.69 31.67
CA ARG A 253 47.50 13.52 32.20
C ARG A 253 49.03 13.64 32.21
N GLN A 254 49.60 14.71 31.62
CA GLN A 254 51.05 14.94 31.62
C GLN A 254 51.53 15.91 32.72
N ARG A 255 50.62 16.47 33.55
CA ARG A 255 50.99 17.45 34.59
C ARG A 255 50.90 16.95 36.03
N SER A 256 50.57 15.69 36.27
CA SER A 256 50.53 15.11 37.61
C SER A 256 51.46 13.91 37.70
N GLN A 257 52.77 14.17 37.75
CA GLN A 257 53.71 13.23 38.39
C GLN A 257 53.72 13.55 39.90
N PRO A 258 53.48 12.58 40.79
CA PRO A 258 53.79 12.73 42.20
C PRO A 258 55.30 12.61 42.41
N GLU A 259 55.87 13.58 43.13
CA GLU A 259 57.24 13.52 43.65
C GLU A 259 57.43 12.27 44.54
N PRO A 260 58.57 11.55 44.44
CA PRO A 260 58.84 10.40 45.30
C PRO A 260 59.33 10.87 46.68
N THR A 261 58.48 10.79 47.69
CA THR A 261 58.89 10.90 49.09
C THR A 261 59.50 9.59 49.57
N GLY A 262 60.82 9.56 49.71
CA GLY A 262 61.55 8.47 50.36
C GLY A 262 63.00 8.81 50.64
N ALA A 263 63.36 8.99 51.92
CA ALA A 263 64.67 9.43 52.41
C ALA A 263 65.85 8.45 52.16
N MET A 264 65.67 7.41 51.34
CA MET A 264 66.72 6.44 50.97
C MET A 264 67.28 6.63 49.56
N ALA A 265 66.68 7.48 48.73
CA ALA A 265 67.10 7.68 47.34
C ALA A 265 68.20 8.74 47.14
N SER A 266 68.50 9.56 48.16
CA SER A 266 69.50 10.64 48.08
C SER A 266 70.96 10.17 48.25
N ALA A 267 71.20 8.91 48.60
CA ALA A 267 72.56 8.38 48.81
C ALA A 267 73.22 7.80 47.53
N PHE A 268 72.46 7.42 46.51
CA PHE A 268 73.00 6.80 45.28
C PHE A 268 73.28 7.78 44.12
N ALA A 269 72.87 9.05 44.25
CA ALA A 269 73.03 10.04 43.18
C ALA A 269 74.41 10.73 43.13
N ARG A 270 75.36 10.40 44.02
CA ARG A 270 76.69 11.02 44.08
C ARG A 270 77.84 10.19 43.52
N LEU A 271 77.60 9.05 42.86
CA LEU A 271 78.68 8.13 42.46
C LEU A 271 78.73 7.73 40.98
N LYS A 272 78.16 8.54 40.08
CA LYS A 272 78.48 8.45 38.64
C LYS A 272 78.63 9.85 38.04
N ARG A 273 79.85 10.38 38.14
CA ARG A 273 80.44 11.23 37.10
C ARG A 273 81.59 10.45 36.49
#